data_AF-A0A6A4UWP7-F1
#
_entry.id   AF-A0A6A4UWP7-F1
#
_cell.length_a   1.000
_cell.length_b   1.000
_cell.length_c   1.000
_cell.angle_alpha   90.00
_cell.angle_beta   90.00
_cell.angle_gamma   90.00
#
_symmetry.space_group_name_H-M   'P 1'
#
loop_
_entity.id
_entity.type
_entity.pdbx_description
1 polymer ?
#
loop_
_entity_poly.entity_id
_entity_poly.type
_entity_poly.pdbx_seq_one_letter_code
_entity_poly.pdbx_strand_id
1 'polypeptide(L)'
;MLKDFFIAGPTDDGDAVTGHYYETASHDPERAQVWVYCAGLSYLPGETLRLHAMSNASAARLTICRDGLAPECVLDTSIATVFAETPFDASVQGCGWPEALSLTIPDDWQSGVYVVTVTVPGHSSQGMFIVKAAKPAAKILMLLATGTWCAYNDWGGSNHYQGLTGPAQGDFAPHVSLQRPWAKGFVAWPDDAPRIPHASPLLSKPRYPHMEYARAKRISKKYASSGWAAFERPFALWCETQGIALDFTTQHDLHRDLAALDGYDRVLVVGHDEYWTWEMRDHLEAWLDRGGQLARFAGNFFWQTRLSTDLLTQTCYKTTAEAADPMAGTDRLTSYWDHPSVARPATATMGLTGAMGVYAGWSRCAAHGSGGFVIYRPEHWAMSGTGLGYGDVLGAASKIFAYEVDGIDYTMTHGLPFAAEDTGLQGELTIVGLSPATALSHATGDHDRDAFIGSGDAEDLALRLYGGVTAETTARASRGNGCMAEYRRGKGAVFNAASCEWVSGLIARERPVEQVTRNVLLGAWGRSA
;
A
#
# COMPACT_ATOMS: atom_id res chain seq x y z
N MET A 1 19.74 -9.86 21.27
CA MET A 1 19.14 -10.71 20.23
C MET A 1 17.64 -10.67 20.47
N LEU A 2 16.83 -10.38 19.43
CA LEU A 2 15.47 -9.81 19.55
C LEU A 2 14.67 -10.39 20.74
N LYS A 3 14.12 -9.51 21.60
CA LYS A 3 13.18 -9.81 22.72
C LYS A 3 12.30 -8.57 22.97
N ASP A 4 11.22 -8.66 23.75
CA ASP A 4 9.83 -8.34 23.34
C ASP A 4 9.31 -9.40 22.37
N PHE A 5 8.18 -9.21 21.70
CA PHE A 5 7.45 -10.24 20.95
C PHE A 5 8.00 -10.50 19.53
N PHE A 6 9.24 -10.09 19.27
CA PHE A 6 9.93 -10.33 18.00
C PHE A 6 10.91 -11.49 18.13
N ILE A 7 10.86 -12.42 17.18
CA ILE A 7 11.74 -13.58 17.11
C ILE A 7 12.43 -13.67 15.74
N ALA A 8 13.59 -14.33 15.74
CA ALA A 8 14.31 -14.70 14.53
C ALA A 8 13.61 -15.87 13.84
N GLY A 9 13.40 -15.77 12.52
CA GLY A 9 12.95 -16.89 11.70
C GLY A 9 14.09 -17.84 11.31
N PRO A 10 13.78 -18.95 10.63
CA PRO A 10 14.77 -19.95 10.22
C PRO A 10 15.86 -19.39 9.30
N THR A 11 15.57 -18.33 8.56
CA THR A 11 16.48 -17.66 7.62
C THR A 11 16.98 -16.30 8.14
N ASP A 12 16.91 -16.03 9.45
CA ASP A 12 17.52 -14.83 10.04
C ASP A 12 19.05 -14.93 10.05
N ASP A 13 19.72 -14.10 9.26
CA ASP A 13 21.18 -13.98 9.21
C ASP A 13 21.73 -12.87 10.12
N GLY A 14 20.85 -12.17 10.85
CA GLY A 14 21.24 -11.05 11.70
C GLY A 14 21.16 -9.69 11.02
N ASP A 15 21.00 -9.64 9.69
CA ASP A 15 20.92 -8.42 8.90
C ASP A 15 19.52 -7.80 8.95
N ALA A 16 19.45 -6.47 8.81
CA ALA A 16 18.18 -5.76 8.84
C ALA A 16 17.36 -5.91 7.56
N VAL A 17 18.05 -6.11 6.44
CA VAL A 17 17.49 -6.18 5.09
C VAL A 17 17.21 -7.62 4.73
N THR A 18 18.22 -8.49 4.77
CA THR A 18 18.10 -9.89 4.32
C THR A 18 17.55 -10.84 5.36
N GLY A 19 17.80 -10.61 6.66
CA GLY A 19 17.36 -11.52 7.72
C GLY A 19 15.84 -11.54 7.95
N HIS A 20 15.26 -12.73 8.08
CA HIS A 20 13.84 -12.91 8.38
C HIS A 20 13.56 -12.86 9.90
N TYR A 21 12.79 -11.87 10.34
CA TYR A 21 12.35 -11.75 11.74
C TYR A 21 10.93 -11.18 11.77
N TYR A 22 10.17 -11.51 12.82
CA TYR A 22 8.75 -11.17 12.86
C TYR A 22 8.20 -11.08 14.29
N GLU A 23 7.07 -10.40 14.41
CA GLU A 23 6.28 -10.30 15.63
C GLU A 23 5.33 -11.49 15.75
N THR A 24 5.22 -12.07 16.94
CA THR A 24 4.27 -13.14 17.24
C THR A 24 3.95 -13.23 18.73
N ALA A 25 2.83 -13.86 19.06
CA ALA A 25 2.49 -14.19 20.44
C ALA A 25 3.48 -15.21 21.04
N SER A 26 3.70 -15.13 22.34
CA SER A 26 4.54 -16.08 23.07
C SER A 26 3.76 -17.34 23.43
N HIS A 27 4.36 -18.51 23.25
CA HIS A 27 3.82 -19.78 23.76
C HIS A 27 4.03 -19.96 25.27
N ASP A 28 4.83 -19.09 25.91
CA ASP A 28 5.07 -19.12 27.35
C ASP A 28 3.86 -18.57 28.12
N PRO A 29 3.15 -19.41 28.91
CA PRO A 29 1.95 -19.00 29.60
C PRO A 29 2.20 -18.03 30.77
N GLU A 30 3.45 -17.90 31.23
CA GLU A 30 3.82 -17.00 32.34
C GLU A 30 4.21 -15.59 31.84
N ARG A 31 4.36 -15.43 30.52
CA ARG A 31 4.74 -14.16 29.93
C ARG A 31 3.52 -13.26 29.75
N ALA A 32 3.50 -12.13 30.46
CA ALA A 32 2.45 -11.12 30.31
C ALA A 32 2.35 -10.65 28.85
N GLN A 33 1.20 -10.89 28.23
CA GLN A 33 0.90 -10.52 26.86
C GLN A 33 -0.61 -10.36 26.65
N VAL A 34 -0.97 -9.63 25.60
CA VAL A 34 -2.34 -9.46 25.14
C VAL A 34 -2.30 -9.08 23.68
N TRP A 35 -3.17 -9.69 22.88
CA TRP A 35 -3.23 -9.47 21.44
C TRP A 35 -4.67 -9.40 20.98
N VAL A 36 -4.92 -8.68 19.90
CA VAL A 36 -6.26 -8.50 19.34
C VAL A 36 -6.22 -8.45 17.81
N TYR A 37 -7.26 -8.98 17.19
CA TYR A 37 -7.60 -8.70 15.80
C TYR A 37 -9.12 -8.64 15.61
N CYS A 38 -9.56 -7.98 14.55
CA CYS A 38 -10.98 -7.87 14.19
C CYS A 38 -11.37 -9.03 13.28
N ALA A 39 -12.59 -9.56 13.42
CA ALA A 39 -13.08 -10.66 12.56
C ALA A 39 -13.24 -10.24 11.08
N GLY A 40 -13.51 -8.95 10.85
CA GLY A 40 -13.56 -8.31 9.54
C GLY A 40 -12.94 -6.90 9.60
N LEU A 41 -12.65 -6.37 8.42
CA LEU A 41 -11.99 -5.07 8.25
C LEU A 41 -12.91 -3.88 8.43
N SER A 42 -14.17 -3.98 8.00
CA SER A 42 -15.10 -2.86 7.94
C SER A 42 -16.51 -3.27 8.31
N TYR A 43 -17.26 -2.28 8.81
CA TYR A 43 -18.63 -2.44 9.30
C TYR A 43 -19.48 -1.22 8.95
N LEU A 44 -20.74 -1.45 8.59
CA LEU A 44 -21.80 -0.44 8.57
C LEU A 44 -22.39 -0.25 9.97
N PRO A 45 -23.02 0.90 10.25
CA PRO A 45 -23.95 1.01 11.37
C PRO A 45 -24.95 -0.13 11.41
N GLY A 46 -25.18 -0.70 12.59
CA GLY A 46 -26.03 -1.87 12.81
C GLY A 46 -25.36 -3.23 12.55
N GLU A 47 -24.18 -3.29 11.92
CA GLU A 47 -23.43 -4.53 11.79
C GLU A 47 -22.71 -4.90 13.11
N THR A 48 -22.40 -6.18 13.29
CA THR A 48 -21.73 -6.67 14.50
C THR A 48 -20.21 -6.69 14.31
N LEU A 49 -19.52 -5.82 15.05
CA LEU A 49 -18.09 -5.94 15.31
C LEU A 49 -17.83 -7.15 16.20
N ARG A 50 -16.90 -8.00 15.78
CA ARG A 50 -16.35 -9.10 16.60
C ARG A 50 -14.85 -8.91 16.73
N LEU A 51 -14.36 -8.94 17.97
CA LEU A 51 -12.94 -8.90 18.28
C LEU A 51 -12.50 -10.23 18.86
N HIS A 52 -11.41 -10.75 18.33
CA HIS A 52 -10.73 -11.92 18.83
C HIS A 52 -9.52 -11.48 19.62
N ALA A 53 -9.34 -12.02 20.82
CA ALA A 53 -8.21 -11.66 21.65
C ALA A 53 -7.68 -12.88 22.41
N MET A 54 -6.39 -12.83 22.73
CA MET A 54 -5.74 -13.79 23.61
C MET A 54 -4.85 -13.04 24.60
N SER A 55 -4.79 -13.56 25.82
CA SER A 55 -3.93 -13.04 26.88
C SER A 55 -3.66 -14.09 27.94
N ASN A 56 -2.52 -13.96 28.63
CA ASN A 56 -2.25 -14.70 29.86
C ASN A 56 -2.93 -14.11 31.09
N ALA A 57 -3.39 -12.86 31.02
CA ALA A 57 -4.26 -12.28 32.02
C ALA A 57 -5.71 -12.74 31.79
N SER A 58 -6.48 -12.89 32.86
CA SER A 58 -7.92 -13.21 32.78
C SER A 58 -8.78 -12.04 32.30
N ALA A 59 -8.24 -10.82 32.33
CA ALA A 59 -8.89 -9.63 31.83
C ALA A 59 -7.87 -8.64 31.25
N ALA A 60 -8.31 -7.87 30.26
CA ALA A 60 -7.55 -6.77 29.67
C ALA A 60 -8.43 -5.52 29.58
N ARG A 61 -7.81 -4.34 29.72
CA ARG A 61 -8.48 -3.08 29.36
C ARG A 61 -8.54 -3.01 27.84
N LEU A 62 -9.68 -2.59 27.31
CA LEU A 62 -9.91 -2.37 25.89
C LEU A 62 -10.43 -0.96 25.68
N THR A 63 -9.79 -0.22 24.78
CA THR A 63 -10.29 1.07 24.29
C THR A 63 -10.50 1.03 22.78
N ILE A 64 -11.59 1.63 22.31
CA ILE A 64 -11.84 1.86 20.88
C ILE A 64 -11.92 3.36 20.67
N CYS A 65 -11.07 3.89 19.79
CA CYS A 65 -11.07 5.31 19.47
C CYS A 65 -11.05 5.53 17.95
N ARG A 66 -11.92 6.41 17.46
CA ARG A 66 -11.85 6.92 16.09
C ARG A 66 -10.57 7.74 15.95
N ASP A 67 -9.70 7.35 15.03
CA ASP A 67 -8.46 8.08 14.75
C ASP A 67 -8.76 9.36 13.94
N GLY A 68 -7.88 10.35 14.09
CA GLY A 68 -8.05 11.70 13.54
C GLY A 68 -7.13 12.71 14.22
N LEU A 69 -7.24 13.99 13.85
CA LEU A 69 -6.48 15.08 14.48
C LEU A 69 -6.77 15.21 15.98
N ALA A 70 -8.03 14.97 16.34
CA ALA A 70 -8.48 14.82 17.72
C ALA A 70 -9.15 13.45 17.85
N PRO A 71 -8.41 12.41 18.25
CA PRO A 71 -8.97 11.08 18.41
C PRO A 71 -10.14 11.06 19.40
N GLU A 72 -11.21 10.36 19.05
CA GLU A 72 -12.43 10.26 19.86
C GLU A 72 -12.59 8.84 20.39
N CYS A 73 -12.44 8.65 21.70
CA CYS A 73 -12.64 7.34 22.31
C CYS A 73 -14.12 7.08 22.59
N VAL A 74 -14.67 6.11 21.86
CA VAL A 74 -16.08 5.73 21.88
C VAL A 74 -16.36 4.56 22.82
N LEU A 75 -15.31 3.83 23.25
CA LEU A 75 -15.41 2.75 24.22
C LEU A 75 -14.15 2.69 25.10
N ASP A 76 -14.34 2.52 26.40
CA ASP A 76 -13.29 2.19 27.37
C ASP A 76 -13.89 1.20 28.38
N THR A 77 -13.42 -0.05 28.34
CA THR A 77 -14.00 -1.14 29.11
C THR A 77 -12.95 -2.19 29.48
N SER A 78 -13.37 -3.23 30.21
CA SER A 78 -12.57 -4.43 30.45
C SER A 78 -13.22 -5.60 29.72
N ILE A 79 -12.40 -6.40 29.03
CA ILE A 79 -12.83 -7.65 28.40
C ILE A 79 -12.26 -8.84 29.17
N ALA A 80 -12.99 -9.95 29.19
CA ALA A 80 -12.45 -11.22 29.63
C ALA A 80 -11.51 -11.76 28.55
N THR A 81 -10.38 -12.29 28.97
CA THR A 81 -9.37 -12.86 28.07
C THR A 81 -8.93 -14.22 28.58
N VAL A 82 -8.52 -15.07 27.65
CA VAL A 82 -7.99 -16.39 27.96
C VAL A 82 -6.78 -16.66 27.08
N PHE A 83 -5.87 -17.48 27.58
CA PHE A 83 -4.75 -17.92 26.78
C PHE A 83 -5.25 -18.91 25.72
N ALA A 84 -4.86 -18.67 24.48
CA ALA A 84 -5.07 -19.57 23.37
C ALA A 84 -3.73 -19.72 22.64
N GLU A 85 -3.34 -20.95 22.37
CA GLU A 85 -2.11 -21.20 21.63
C GLU A 85 -2.22 -20.61 20.22
N THR A 86 -1.17 -19.93 19.78
CA THR A 86 -1.09 -19.37 18.43
C THR A 86 -0.48 -20.40 17.50
N PRO A 87 -1.19 -20.84 16.44
CA PRO A 87 -0.64 -21.78 15.48
C PRO A 87 0.62 -21.26 14.81
N PHE A 88 1.54 -22.16 14.47
CA PHE A 88 2.78 -21.80 13.76
C PHE A 88 2.50 -21.12 12.40
N ASP A 89 1.45 -21.56 11.71
CA ASP A 89 1.00 -21.06 10.42
C ASP A 89 -0.13 -20.03 10.54
N ALA A 90 -0.25 -19.33 11.68
CA ALA A 90 -1.28 -18.32 11.91
C ALA A 90 -1.27 -17.17 10.88
N SER A 91 -0.12 -16.89 10.25
CA SER A 91 -0.03 -15.94 9.14
C SER A 91 -0.80 -16.38 7.88
N VAL A 92 -0.98 -17.69 7.71
CA VAL A 92 -1.63 -18.32 6.55
C VAL A 92 -3.05 -18.79 6.86
N GLN A 93 -3.26 -19.42 8.03
CA GLN A 93 -4.56 -20.00 8.43
C GLN A 93 -5.37 -19.13 9.39
N GLY A 94 -4.73 -18.12 10.01
CA GLY A 94 -5.32 -17.34 11.08
C GLY A 94 -5.00 -17.90 12.47
N CYS A 95 -5.22 -17.07 13.49
CA CYS A 95 -4.84 -17.37 14.85
C CYS A 95 -5.79 -18.32 15.58
N GLY A 96 -7.07 -18.38 15.17
CA GLY A 96 -8.08 -19.20 15.83
C GLY A 96 -8.41 -18.79 17.28
N TRP A 97 -8.02 -17.59 17.71
CA TRP A 97 -8.29 -17.11 19.06
C TRP A 97 -9.79 -16.92 19.35
N PRO A 98 -10.21 -17.06 20.62
CA PRO A 98 -11.61 -16.90 20.98
C PRO A 98 -12.10 -15.46 20.78
N GLU A 99 -13.40 -15.33 20.53
CA GLU A 99 -14.08 -14.04 20.58
C GLU A 99 -14.02 -13.49 22.02
N ALA A 100 -13.58 -12.26 22.16
CA ALA A 100 -13.45 -11.56 23.44
C ALA A 100 -14.43 -10.38 23.58
N LEU A 101 -14.93 -9.86 22.46
CA LEU A 101 -15.97 -8.84 22.43
C LEU A 101 -16.85 -9.01 21.18
N SER A 102 -18.17 -8.87 21.37
CA SER A 102 -19.12 -8.65 20.29
C SER A 102 -19.92 -7.39 20.59
N LEU A 103 -19.99 -6.48 19.62
CA LEU A 103 -20.66 -5.18 19.74
C LEU A 103 -21.36 -4.85 18.43
N THR A 104 -22.61 -4.41 18.47
CA THR A 104 -23.28 -3.81 17.32
C THR A 104 -22.79 -2.37 17.15
N ILE A 105 -22.33 -2.01 15.94
CA ILE A 105 -21.89 -0.64 15.62
C ILE A 105 -23.08 0.32 15.79
N PRO A 106 -23.00 1.31 16.70
CA PRO A 106 -24.05 2.31 16.86
C PRO A 106 -24.23 3.21 15.63
N ASP A 107 -25.44 3.76 15.47
CA ASP A 107 -25.78 4.66 14.35
C ASP A 107 -25.08 6.03 14.40
N ASP A 108 -24.57 6.42 15.56
CA ASP A 108 -23.88 7.70 15.77
C ASP A 108 -22.35 7.61 15.59
N TRP A 109 -21.81 6.40 15.34
CA TRP A 109 -20.40 6.23 15.01
C TRP A 109 -20.13 6.77 13.60
N GLN A 110 -19.26 7.78 13.53
CA GLN A 110 -18.90 8.43 12.27
C GLN A 110 -18.02 7.52 11.42
N SER A 111 -18.08 7.69 10.09
CA SER A 111 -17.14 7.00 9.21
C SER A 111 -15.70 7.36 9.55
N GLY A 112 -14.82 6.36 9.54
CA GLY A 112 -13.43 6.53 9.96
C GLY A 112 -12.73 5.21 10.24
N VAL A 113 -11.43 5.33 10.49
CA VAL A 113 -10.61 4.23 11.02
C VAL A 113 -10.66 4.28 12.54
N TYR A 114 -11.00 3.16 13.16
CA TYR A 114 -11.09 3.00 14.61
C TYR A 114 -9.96 2.11 15.08
N VAL A 115 -9.16 2.62 16.01
CA VAL A 115 -8.06 1.90 16.64
C VAL A 115 -8.57 1.20 17.88
N VAL A 116 -8.38 -0.11 17.93
CA VAL A 116 -8.61 -0.95 19.11
C VAL A 116 -7.29 -1.08 19.84
N THR A 117 -7.22 -0.66 21.09
CA THR A 117 -6.05 -0.90 21.94
C THR A 117 -6.45 -1.81 23.09
N VAL A 118 -5.72 -2.91 23.24
CA VAL A 118 -5.86 -3.84 24.37
C VAL A 118 -4.62 -3.80 25.24
N THR A 119 -4.79 -3.71 26.55
CA THR A 119 -3.68 -3.49 27.50
C THR A 119 -3.84 -4.38 28.74
N VAL A 120 -2.72 -4.97 29.13
CA VAL A 120 -2.51 -5.63 30.42
C VAL A 120 -1.24 -5.06 31.06
N PRO A 121 -0.99 -5.25 32.37
CA PRO A 121 0.30 -4.87 32.95
C PRO A 121 1.47 -5.48 32.17
N GLY A 122 2.35 -4.63 31.65
CA GLY A 122 3.56 -5.05 30.91
C GLY A 122 3.39 -5.27 29.40
N HIS A 123 2.17 -5.24 28.84
CA HIS A 123 1.98 -5.37 27.39
C HIS A 123 0.74 -4.64 26.86
N SER A 124 0.85 -4.13 25.63
CA SER A 124 -0.27 -3.57 24.88
C SER A 124 -0.15 -3.96 23.41
N SER A 125 -1.30 -4.21 22.77
CA SER A 125 -1.39 -4.49 21.33
C SER A 125 -2.50 -3.64 20.71
N GLN A 126 -2.39 -3.41 19.40
CA GLN A 126 -3.33 -2.60 18.63
C GLN A 126 -3.91 -3.41 17.47
N GLY A 127 -5.21 -3.25 17.27
CA GLY A 127 -5.93 -3.62 16.05
C GLY A 127 -6.59 -2.39 15.45
N MET A 128 -7.21 -2.55 14.29
CA MET A 128 -8.02 -1.51 13.68
C MET A 128 -9.17 -2.10 12.87
N PHE A 129 -10.25 -1.34 12.75
CA PHE A 129 -11.34 -1.61 11.82
C PHE A 129 -11.89 -0.28 11.28
N ILE A 130 -12.73 -0.39 10.26
CA ILE A 130 -13.31 0.76 9.56
C ILE A 130 -14.81 0.80 9.84
N VAL A 131 -15.31 1.97 10.21
CA VAL A 131 -16.75 2.25 10.15
C VAL A 131 -17.01 2.96 8.83
N LYS A 132 -17.92 2.39 8.04
CA LYS A 132 -18.36 2.97 6.76
C LYS A 132 -19.53 3.91 7.00
N ALA A 133 -19.70 4.89 6.13
CA ALA A 133 -20.91 5.70 6.13
C ALA A 133 -22.10 4.88 5.59
N ALA A 134 -23.24 4.87 6.29
CA ALA A 134 -24.46 4.21 5.80
C ALA A 134 -25.03 4.88 4.54
N LYS A 135 -24.77 6.18 4.40
CA LYS A 135 -24.99 7.01 3.20
C LYS A 135 -23.85 8.02 3.13
N PRO A 136 -23.48 8.51 1.94
CA PRO A 136 -22.43 9.53 1.81
C PRO A 136 -22.66 10.70 2.77
N ALA A 137 -21.72 10.90 3.70
CA ALA A 137 -21.65 12.03 4.62
C ALA A 137 -20.57 13.03 4.18
N ALA A 138 -19.63 12.59 3.34
CA ALA A 138 -18.62 13.38 2.66
C ALA A 138 -18.78 13.33 1.13
N LYS A 139 -18.10 14.25 0.43
CA LYS A 139 -18.06 14.25 -1.04
C LYS A 139 -17.00 13.32 -1.62
N ILE A 140 -16.04 12.90 -0.79
CA ILE A 140 -14.87 12.12 -1.19
C ILE A 140 -14.87 10.85 -0.34
N LEU A 141 -14.80 9.71 -1.02
CA LEU A 141 -14.62 8.41 -0.39
C LEU A 141 -13.14 8.01 -0.45
N MET A 142 -12.51 7.81 0.70
CA MET A 142 -11.19 7.22 0.78
C MET A 142 -11.30 5.70 0.72
N LEU A 143 -10.74 5.12 -0.34
CA LEU A 143 -10.62 3.68 -0.53
C LEU A 143 -9.27 3.22 0.01
N LEU A 144 -9.29 2.49 1.13
CA LEU A 144 -8.09 2.04 1.82
C LEU A 144 -7.47 0.82 1.13
N ALA A 145 -6.13 0.82 1.03
CA ALA A 145 -5.34 -0.19 0.32
C ALA A 145 -5.18 -1.51 1.12
N THR A 146 -6.30 -2.01 1.66
CA THR A 146 -6.32 -3.18 2.56
C THR A 146 -5.77 -4.46 1.95
N GLY A 147 -5.79 -4.63 0.63
CA GLY A 147 -5.13 -5.76 -0.04
C GLY A 147 -3.60 -5.69 0.11
N THR A 148 -3.03 -4.50 -0.02
CA THR A 148 -1.61 -4.25 0.26
C THR A 148 -1.31 -4.38 1.75
N TRP A 149 -2.21 -3.97 2.63
CA TRP A 149 -2.03 -4.18 4.07
C TRP A 149 -1.93 -5.67 4.41
N CYS A 150 -2.84 -6.49 3.88
CA CYS A 150 -2.82 -7.95 4.03
C CYS A 150 -1.54 -8.58 3.45
N ALA A 151 -1.13 -8.13 2.25
CA ALA A 151 0.04 -8.65 1.54
C ALA A 151 1.36 -8.44 2.28
N TYR A 152 1.47 -7.33 3.01
CA TYR A 152 2.70 -6.92 3.69
C TYR A 152 2.71 -7.26 5.18
N ASN A 153 1.56 -7.49 5.82
CA ASN A 153 1.50 -7.80 7.24
C ASN A 153 2.32 -9.07 7.55
N ASP A 154 3.42 -8.88 8.26
CA ASP A 154 4.40 -9.92 8.62
C ASP A 154 4.19 -10.47 10.05
N TRP A 155 3.10 -10.08 10.72
CA TRP A 155 2.73 -10.68 12.00
C TRP A 155 2.47 -12.18 11.82
N GLY A 156 3.06 -13.00 12.69
CA GLY A 156 3.01 -14.46 12.58
C GLY A 156 3.92 -15.05 11.50
N GLY A 157 4.85 -14.25 10.97
CA GLY A 157 6.03 -14.75 10.25
C GLY A 157 5.95 -14.72 8.73
N SER A 158 4.79 -14.92 8.11
CA SER A 158 4.68 -14.96 6.65
C SER A 158 3.86 -13.81 6.07
N ASN A 159 4.28 -13.36 4.89
CA ASN A 159 3.55 -12.44 4.03
C ASN A 159 3.86 -12.78 2.56
N HIS A 160 3.44 -11.94 1.59
CA HIS A 160 3.68 -12.19 0.16
C HIS A 160 5.13 -11.87 -0.31
N TYR A 161 6.09 -11.65 0.60
CA TYR A 161 7.50 -11.35 0.27
C TYR A 161 8.51 -12.22 1.01
N GLN A 162 8.20 -12.64 2.24
CA GLN A 162 9.06 -13.44 3.09
C GLN A 162 8.18 -14.29 4.01
N GLY A 163 8.67 -15.45 4.45
CA GLY A 163 7.84 -16.30 5.29
C GLY A 163 8.48 -17.56 5.80
N LEU A 164 7.62 -18.38 6.39
CA LEU A 164 7.93 -19.66 7.03
C LEU A 164 7.44 -20.84 6.19
N THR A 165 7.12 -20.60 4.91
CA THR A 165 6.54 -21.63 4.04
C THR A 165 7.62 -22.37 3.25
N GLY A 166 7.19 -23.43 2.58
CA GLY A 166 8.08 -24.32 1.83
C GLY A 166 8.90 -25.25 2.72
N PRO A 167 9.64 -26.20 2.13
CA PRO A 167 10.37 -27.23 2.88
C PRO A 167 11.46 -26.67 3.80
N ALA A 168 12.06 -25.54 3.43
CA ALA A 168 13.11 -24.88 4.18
C ALA A 168 12.60 -23.78 5.12
N GLN A 169 11.29 -23.53 5.16
CA GLN A 169 10.66 -22.45 5.95
C GLN A 169 11.28 -21.07 5.70
N GLY A 170 11.53 -20.77 4.42
CA GLY A 170 12.09 -19.50 3.96
C GLY A 170 11.31 -18.86 2.80
N ASP A 171 10.29 -19.55 2.28
CA ASP A 171 9.51 -19.08 1.15
C ASP A 171 8.38 -18.15 1.63
N PHE A 172 8.07 -17.14 0.82
CA PHE A 172 6.90 -16.28 1.03
C PHE A 172 5.61 -17.10 0.98
N ALA A 173 4.55 -16.63 1.62
CA ALA A 173 3.27 -17.32 1.60
C ALA A 173 2.41 -16.88 0.40
N PRO A 174 1.97 -17.80 -0.48
CA PRO A 174 1.00 -17.48 -1.52
C PRO A 174 -0.39 -17.16 -0.97
N HIS A 175 -0.70 -17.62 0.25
CA HIS A 175 -1.94 -17.34 0.94
C HIS A 175 -1.66 -16.64 2.27
N VAL A 176 -2.41 -15.59 2.58
CA VAL A 176 -2.32 -14.87 3.86
C VAL A 176 -3.70 -14.67 4.45
N SER A 177 -3.79 -14.83 5.77
CA SER A 177 -5.05 -14.69 6.51
C SER A 177 -5.24 -13.27 7.04
N LEU A 178 -6.49 -12.82 7.05
CA LEU A 178 -6.94 -11.62 7.76
C LEU A 178 -7.09 -11.87 9.27
N GLN A 179 -7.28 -13.12 9.70
CA GLN A 179 -7.56 -13.48 11.10
C GLN A 179 -6.30 -13.50 11.96
N ARG A 180 -5.57 -12.38 11.97
CA ARG A 180 -4.35 -12.18 12.73
C ARG A 180 -4.16 -10.70 13.07
N PRO A 181 -3.40 -10.37 14.13
CA PRO A 181 -3.05 -8.99 14.43
C PRO A 181 -2.34 -8.28 13.28
N TRP A 182 -2.43 -6.95 13.28
CA TRP A 182 -1.56 -6.11 12.47
C TRP A 182 -0.20 -6.01 13.14
N ALA A 183 0.88 -6.23 12.37
CA ALA A 183 2.23 -6.06 12.88
C ALA A 183 2.47 -4.62 13.35
N LYS A 184 3.27 -4.47 14.42
CA LYS A 184 3.63 -3.17 14.97
C LYS A 184 4.19 -2.25 13.88
N GLY A 185 3.58 -1.07 13.75
CA GLY A 185 3.90 -0.08 12.72
C GLY A 185 2.81 0.09 11.66
N PHE A 186 1.88 -0.85 11.49
CA PHE A 186 0.78 -0.75 10.51
C PHE A 186 -0.34 0.19 10.96
N VAL A 187 -0.64 0.19 12.27
CA VAL A 187 -1.74 0.98 12.86
C VAL A 187 -1.25 2.36 13.33
N ALA A 188 -0.05 2.42 13.91
CA ALA A 188 0.55 3.66 14.42
C ALA A 188 1.99 3.83 13.91
N TRP A 189 2.31 5.04 13.45
CA TRP A 189 3.64 5.40 12.97
C TRP A 189 4.54 5.76 14.17
N PRO A 190 5.76 5.21 14.28
CA PRO A 190 6.69 5.65 15.33
C PRO A 190 7.29 7.03 15.01
N ASP A 191 7.31 7.93 16.00
CA ASP A 191 7.65 9.35 15.82
C ASP A 191 9.00 9.62 15.13
N ASP A 192 10.04 8.85 15.44
CA ASP A 192 11.40 8.99 14.86
C ASP A 192 11.67 8.04 13.70
N ALA A 193 10.65 7.34 13.18
CA ALA A 193 10.86 6.33 12.16
C ALA A 193 11.11 6.94 10.77
N PRO A 194 12.19 6.54 10.08
CA PRO A 194 12.50 7.06 8.75
C PRO A 194 11.57 6.45 7.69
N ARG A 195 11.22 7.26 6.68
CA ARG A 195 10.56 6.75 5.46
C ARG A 195 11.56 6.02 4.56
N ILE A 196 11.05 5.32 3.56
CA ILE A 196 11.86 4.52 2.63
C ILE A 196 12.89 5.35 1.84
N PRO A 197 12.56 6.55 1.32
CA PRO A 197 13.46 7.28 0.43
C PRO A 197 14.79 7.66 1.10
N HIS A 198 15.89 7.09 0.62
CA HIS A 198 17.22 7.35 1.14
C HIS A 198 18.30 7.20 0.06
N ALA A 199 19.15 8.22 -0.05
CA ALA A 199 20.25 8.25 -1.00
C ALA A 199 21.57 8.01 -0.27
N SER A 200 22.10 6.79 -0.33
CA SER A 200 23.42 6.51 0.22
C SER A 200 24.52 7.26 -0.56
N PRO A 201 25.60 7.73 0.10
CA PRO A 201 26.71 8.40 -0.58
C PRO A 201 27.19 7.62 -1.79
N LEU A 202 27.61 8.30 -2.87
CA LEU A 202 28.16 7.64 -4.05
C LEU A 202 29.38 6.77 -3.67
N LEU A 203 29.64 5.70 -4.44
CA LEU A 203 30.75 4.77 -4.22
C LEU A 203 30.72 4.09 -2.82
N SER A 204 29.52 3.87 -2.28
CA SER A 204 29.32 3.14 -1.03
C SER A 204 28.21 2.10 -1.18
N LYS A 205 28.18 1.11 -0.29
CA LYS A 205 27.08 0.14 -0.26
C LYS A 205 25.76 0.84 0.09
N PRO A 206 24.65 0.54 -0.61
CA PRO A 206 23.35 1.10 -0.27
C PRO A 206 22.92 0.70 1.14
N ARG A 207 22.26 1.64 1.82
CA ARG A 207 21.67 1.44 3.15
C ARG A 207 20.17 1.61 3.12
N TYR A 208 19.53 0.97 4.10
CA TYR A 208 18.09 0.91 4.24
C TYR A 208 17.68 1.37 5.65
N PRO A 209 17.71 2.69 5.93
CA PRO A 209 17.49 3.21 7.29
C PRO A 209 16.18 2.75 7.92
N HIS A 210 15.11 2.60 7.14
CA HIS A 210 13.83 2.10 7.63
C HIS A 210 13.91 0.64 8.11
N MET A 211 14.60 -0.25 7.38
CA MET A 211 14.74 -1.65 7.82
C MET A 211 15.70 -1.78 9.01
N GLU A 212 16.80 -1.01 9.01
CA GLU A 212 17.74 -0.94 10.14
C GLU A 212 17.04 -0.43 11.40
N TYR A 213 16.21 0.62 11.27
CA TYR A 213 15.36 1.12 12.33
C TYR A 213 14.37 0.05 12.79
N ALA A 214 13.71 -0.66 11.86
CA ALA A 214 12.74 -1.69 12.19
C ALA A 214 13.34 -2.80 13.06
N ARG A 215 14.52 -3.31 12.67
CA ARG A 215 15.24 -4.34 13.43
C ARG A 215 15.69 -3.82 14.79
N ALA A 216 16.22 -2.60 14.85
CA ALA A 216 16.70 -2.00 16.10
C ALA A 216 15.56 -1.71 17.09
N LYS A 217 14.41 -1.26 16.60
CA LYS A 217 13.27 -0.83 17.41
C LYS A 217 12.22 -1.92 17.61
N ARG A 218 12.37 -3.08 16.95
CA ARG A 218 11.46 -4.23 17.05
C ARG A 218 10.05 -3.83 16.63
N ILE A 219 9.96 -3.36 15.39
CA ILE A 219 8.71 -3.14 14.66
C ILE A 219 8.77 -3.95 13.35
N SER A 220 7.63 -4.07 12.66
CA SER A 220 7.56 -4.76 11.38
C SER A 220 8.63 -4.24 10.41
N LYS A 221 9.28 -5.13 9.64
CA LYS A 221 10.19 -4.68 8.56
C LYS A 221 9.40 -3.91 7.48
N LYS A 222 8.09 -4.15 7.40
CA LYS A 222 7.17 -3.60 6.39
C LYS A 222 6.39 -2.36 6.85
N TYR A 223 6.65 -1.82 8.05
CA TYR A 223 5.91 -0.66 8.57
C TYR A 223 5.92 0.58 7.66
N ALA A 224 6.98 0.76 6.87
CA ALA A 224 7.13 1.87 5.94
C ALA A 224 6.66 1.55 4.53
N SER A 225 6.34 0.28 4.25
CA SER A 225 5.90 -0.21 2.94
C SER A 225 4.38 -0.25 2.82
N SER A 226 3.64 -0.33 3.93
CA SER A 226 2.19 -0.54 3.93
C SER A 226 1.56 -0.16 5.27
N GLY A 227 0.23 -0.14 5.33
CA GLY A 227 -0.57 0.09 6.52
C GLY A 227 -1.06 1.53 6.67
N TRP A 228 -2.20 1.67 7.37
CA TRP A 228 -2.86 2.94 7.68
C TRP A 228 -1.88 4.04 8.11
N ALA A 229 -0.98 3.69 9.03
CA ALA A 229 -0.02 4.62 9.62
C ALA A 229 0.92 5.29 8.61
N ALA A 230 1.33 4.56 7.57
CA ALA A 230 2.41 4.97 6.68
C ALA A 230 1.96 5.99 5.63
N PHE A 231 0.74 5.86 5.12
CA PHE A 231 0.28 6.64 3.96
C PHE A 231 -1.10 7.27 4.16
N GLU A 232 -2.13 6.45 4.38
CA GLU A 232 -3.50 6.93 4.40
C GLU A 232 -3.77 7.86 5.60
N ARG A 233 -3.24 7.54 6.77
CA ARG A 233 -3.36 8.35 7.99
C ARG A 233 -2.83 9.77 7.81
N PRO A 234 -1.54 9.99 7.44
CA PRO A 234 -1.04 11.36 7.30
C PRO A 234 -1.79 12.17 6.22
N PHE A 235 -2.30 11.53 5.16
CA PHE A 235 -3.13 12.20 4.17
C PHE A 235 -4.51 12.57 4.73
N ALA A 236 -5.16 11.67 5.47
CA ALA A 236 -6.44 11.93 6.12
C ALA A 236 -6.33 13.05 7.16
N LEU A 237 -5.28 13.04 7.98
CA LEU A 237 -4.99 14.13 8.93
C LEU A 237 -4.78 15.45 8.20
N TRP A 238 -4.04 15.44 7.08
CA TRP A 238 -3.90 16.63 6.26
C TRP A 238 -5.27 17.13 5.78
N CYS A 239 -6.12 16.26 5.24
CA CYS A 239 -7.48 16.62 4.81
C CYS A 239 -8.29 17.26 5.94
N GLU A 240 -8.25 16.68 7.14
CA GLU A 240 -8.91 17.27 8.32
C GLU A 240 -8.37 18.66 8.64
N THR A 241 -7.05 18.90 8.58
CA THR A 241 -6.48 20.25 8.81
C THR A 241 -6.94 21.27 7.77
N GLN A 242 -7.31 20.79 6.57
CA GLN A 242 -7.79 21.61 5.48
C GLN A 242 -9.32 21.77 5.47
N GLY A 243 -10.04 21.12 6.39
CA GLY A 243 -11.51 21.09 6.42
C GLY A 243 -12.13 20.26 5.29
N ILE A 244 -11.39 19.28 4.76
CA ILE A 244 -11.85 18.36 3.72
C ILE A 244 -12.38 17.10 4.40
N ALA A 245 -13.70 16.93 4.41
CA ALA A 245 -14.35 15.74 4.96
C ALA A 245 -14.13 14.51 4.05
N LEU A 246 -13.92 13.36 4.67
CA LEU A 246 -13.74 12.06 4.02
C LEU A 246 -14.69 11.03 4.63
N ASP A 247 -15.29 10.19 3.79
CA ASP A 247 -15.84 8.90 4.20
C ASP A 247 -14.80 7.81 3.89
N PHE A 248 -14.93 6.63 4.52
CA PHE A 248 -13.94 5.55 4.41
C PHE A 248 -14.61 4.24 3.97
N THR A 249 -13.93 3.52 3.09
CA THR A 249 -14.25 2.14 2.70
C THR A 249 -12.97 1.34 2.47
N THR A 250 -13.09 0.02 2.32
CA THR A 250 -11.94 -0.86 2.05
C THR A 250 -11.98 -1.44 0.64
N GLN A 251 -10.83 -1.87 0.13
CA GLN A 251 -10.81 -2.70 -1.08
C GLN A 251 -11.65 -3.98 -0.94
N HIS A 252 -11.78 -4.55 0.27
CA HIS A 252 -12.61 -5.74 0.50
C HIS A 252 -14.11 -5.43 0.34
N ASP A 253 -14.56 -4.23 0.70
CA ASP A 253 -15.90 -3.74 0.38
C ASP A 253 -16.09 -3.57 -1.13
N LEU A 254 -15.10 -2.96 -1.78
CA LEU A 254 -15.12 -2.81 -3.25
C LEU A 254 -15.13 -4.16 -3.95
N HIS A 255 -14.43 -5.18 -3.45
CA HIS A 255 -14.49 -6.54 -4.00
C HIS A 255 -15.90 -7.12 -3.89
N ARG A 256 -16.54 -6.96 -2.72
CA ARG A 256 -17.83 -7.59 -2.41
C ARG A 256 -19.00 -6.94 -3.15
N ASP A 257 -18.98 -5.63 -3.30
CA ASP A 257 -20.14 -4.85 -3.71
C ASP A 257 -19.83 -3.87 -4.85
N LEU A 258 -20.49 -4.05 -5.99
CA LEU A 258 -20.42 -3.17 -7.16
C LEU A 258 -20.90 -1.75 -6.83
N ALA A 259 -21.78 -1.59 -5.85
CA ALA A 259 -22.32 -0.31 -5.41
C ALA A 259 -21.46 0.37 -4.33
N ALA A 260 -20.31 -0.19 -3.95
CA ALA A 260 -19.46 0.34 -2.87
C ALA A 260 -18.99 1.80 -3.09
N LEU A 261 -18.97 2.26 -4.34
CA LEU A 261 -18.57 3.63 -4.73
C LEU A 261 -19.76 4.53 -5.09
N ASP A 262 -21.00 4.01 -5.08
CA ASP A 262 -22.17 4.77 -5.48
C ASP A 262 -22.45 5.94 -4.52
N GLY A 263 -22.92 7.05 -5.08
CA GLY A 263 -23.19 8.28 -4.34
C GLY A 263 -21.97 9.19 -4.14
N TYR A 264 -20.77 8.74 -4.52
CA TYR A 264 -19.55 9.57 -4.53
C TYR A 264 -19.14 9.93 -5.96
N ASP A 265 -18.92 11.22 -6.19
CA ASP A 265 -18.34 11.70 -7.44
C ASP A 265 -16.82 11.45 -7.49
N ARG A 266 -16.18 11.35 -6.31
CA ARG A 266 -14.72 11.25 -6.17
C ARG A 266 -14.30 10.18 -5.18
N VAL A 267 -13.38 9.35 -5.60
CA VAL A 267 -12.71 8.33 -4.77
C VAL A 267 -11.23 8.72 -4.65
N LEU A 268 -10.68 8.56 -3.46
CA LEU A 268 -9.30 8.84 -3.10
C LEU A 268 -8.57 7.54 -2.74
N VAL A 269 -7.42 7.31 -3.36
CA VAL A 269 -6.47 6.23 -3.01
C VAL A 269 -5.11 6.85 -2.76
N VAL A 270 -4.39 6.40 -1.72
CA VAL A 270 -3.17 7.05 -1.23
C VAL A 270 -2.08 6.03 -0.93
N GLY A 271 -0.84 6.38 -1.27
CA GLY A 271 0.35 5.62 -0.89
C GLY A 271 0.55 4.39 -1.74
N HIS A 272 0.26 3.23 -1.19
CA HIS A 272 0.66 1.96 -1.79
C HIS A 272 -0.53 1.01 -1.97
N ASP A 273 -1.13 1.01 -3.16
CA ASP A 273 -2.27 0.18 -3.56
C ASP A 273 -1.86 -0.90 -4.58
N GLU A 274 -0.84 -1.67 -4.27
CA GLU A 274 -0.23 -2.64 -5.19
C GLU A 274 -1.07 -3.89 -5.44
N TYR A 275 -1.91 -4.29 -4.49
CA TYR A 275 -2.63 -5.56 -4.52
C TYR A 275 -4.13 -5.34 -4.77
N TRP A 276 -4.62 -5.81 -5.92
CA TRP A 276 -6.03 -5.68 -6.33
C TRP A 276 -6.58 -7.01 -6.84
N THR A 277 -7.87 -7.27 -6.63
CA THR A 277 -8.54 -8.39 -7.32
C THR A 277 -9.17 -7.94 -8.62
N TRP A 278 -9.53 -8.91 -9.46
CA TRP A 278 -10.26 -8.64 -10.69
C TRP A 278 -11.59 -7.92 -10.45
N GLU A 279 -12.33 -8.37 -9.44
CA GLU A 279 -13.65 -7.83 -9.07
C GLU A 279 -13.52 -6.37 -8.62
N MET A 280 -12.49 -6.03 -7.85
CA MET A 280 -12.23 -4.64 -7.46
C MET A 280 -12.01 -3.74 -8.68
N ARG A 281 -11.26 -4.23 -9.69
CA ARG A 281 -11.07 -3.49 -10.95
C ARG A 281 -12.36 -3.41 -11.74
N ASP A 282 -13.16 -4.47 -11.84
CA ASP A 282 -14.46 -4.45 -12.54
C ASP A 282 -15.38 -3.37 -11.95
N HIS A 283 -15.45 -3.29 -10.62
CA HIS A 283 -16.31 -2.33 -9.95
C HIS A 283 -15.80 -0.89 -10.06
N LEU A 284 -14.48 -0.67 -9.92
CA LEU A 284 -13.87 0.63 -10.14
C LEU A 284 -14.10 1.12 -11.57
N GLU A 285 -13.86 0.26 -12.55
CA GLU A 285 -14.04 0.59 -13.96
C GLU A 285 -15.49 0.90 -14.30
N ALA A 286 -16.43 0.09 -13.83
CA ALA A 286 -17.85 0.36 -14.02
C ALA A 286 -18.28 1.71 -13.42
N TRP A 287 -17.67 2.13 -12.31
CA TRP A 287 -17.92 3.45 -11.71
C TRP A 287 -17.26 4.59 -12.51
N LEU A 288 -16.02 4.41 -12.97
CA LEU A 288 -15.32 5.36 -13.86
C LEU A 288 -16.11 5.56 -15.17
N ASP A 289 -16.57 4.48 -15.80
CA ASP A 289 -17.29 4.53 -17.07
C ASP A 289 -18.62 5.32 -16.96
N ARG A 290 -19.19 5.42 -15.74
CA ARG A 290 -20.39 6.22 -15.43
C ARG A 290 -20.11 7.67 -15.04
N GLY A 291 -18.85 8.07 -14.89
CA GLY A 291 -18.46 9.46 -14.60
C GLY A 291 -17.70 9.67 -13.29
N GLY A 292 -17.30 8.60 -12.61
CA GLY A 292 -16.48 8.68 -11.40
C GLY A 292 -15.11 9.33 -11.63
N GLN A 293 -14.57 9.96 -10.58
CA GLN A 293 -13.25 10.61 -10.60
C GLN A 293 -12.32 10.00 -9.55
N LEU A 294 -11.32 9.23 -9.98
CA LEU A 294 -10.34 8.63 -9.08
C LEU A 294 -9.14 9.56 -8.88
N ALA A 295 -9.03 10.17 -7.70
CA ALA A 295 -7.83 10.87 -7.24
C ALA A 295 -6.86 9.85 -6.62
N ARG A 296 -5.88 9.40 -7.40
CA ARG A 296 -4.90 8.40 -6.96
C ARG A 296 -3.57 9.07 -6.66
N PHE A 297 -3.27 9.24 -5.38
CA PHE A 297 -1.99 9.69 -4.85
C PHE A 297 -1.16 8.49 -4.36
N ALA A 298 -1.03 7.50 -5.23
CA ALA A 298 -0.41 6.22 -4.92
C ALA A 298 0.48 5.74 -6.07
N GLY A 299 1.35 4.75 -5.80
CA GLY A 299 2.27 4.14 -6.76
C GLY A 299 2.20 2.61 -6.74
N ASN A 300 2.92 1.98 -7.67
CA ASN A 300 3.08 0.53 -7.81
C ASN A 300 1.78 -0.26 -8.05
N PHE A 301 0.90 0.17 -8.96
CA PHE A 301 -0.28 -0.63 -9.28
C PHE A 301 0.13 -1.87 -10.10
N PHE A 302 0.25 -3.04 -9.44
CA PHE A 302 1.07 -4.12 -9.99
C PHE A 302 0.46 -5.52 -9.89
N TRP A 303 0.06 -6.01 -8.72
CA TRP A 303 -0.34 -7.41 -8.54
C TRP A 303 -1.85 -7.64 -8.70
N GLN A 304 -2.17 -8.65 -9.51
CA GLN A 304 -3.46 -9.32 -9.45
C GLN A 304 -3.48 -10.32 -8.28
N THR A 305 -4.54 -10.23 -7.46
CA THR A 305 -4.83 -11.13 -6.35
C THR A 305 -6.22 -11.75 -6.45
N ARG A 306 -6.47 -12.75 -5.61
CA ARG A 306 -7.81 -13.29 -5.37
C ARG A 306 -8.12 -13.28 -3.87
N LEU A 307 -9.38 -13.07 -3.54
CA LEU A 307 -9.91 -13.22 -2.18
C LEU A 307 -10.79 -14.47 -2.10
N SER A 308 -10.76 -15.16 -0.97
CA SER A 308 -11.75 -16.20 -0.65
C SER A 308 -13.15 -15.60 -0.52
N THR A 309 -14.19 -16.42 -0.64
CA THR A 309 -15.60 -15.96 -0.58
C THR A 309 -15.95 -15.26 0.74
N ASP A 310 -15.35 -15.67 1.85
CA ASP A 310 -15.51 -15.04 3.16
C ASP A 310 -14.63 -13.78 3.35
N LEU A 311 -13.80 -13.45 2.35
CA LEU A 311 -12.83 -12.36 2.33
C LEU A 311 -11.71 -12.48 3.38
N LEU A 312 -11.52 -13.66 3.98
CA LEU A 312 -10.54 -13.86 5.05
C LEU A 312 -9.16 -14.27 4.55
N THR A 313 -9.05 -14.75 3.31
CA THR A 313 -7.79 -15.24 2.73
C THR A 313 -7.50 -14.52 1.42
N GLN A 314 -6.34 -13.87 1.36
CA GLN A 314 -5.79 -13.31 0.13
C GLN A 314 -4.77 -14.24 -0.49
N THR A 315 -4.87 -14.43 -1.81
CA THR A 315 -4.00 -15.31 -2.60
C THR A 315 -3.22 -14.52 -3.65
N CYS A 316 -1.89 -14.73 -3.68
CA CYS A 316 -0.99 -14.19 -4.68
C CYS A 316 0.25 -15.09 -4.85
N TYR A 317 0.38 -15.78 -5.99
CA TYR A 317 1.55 -16.62 -6.29
C TYR A 317 2.73 -15.85 -6.91
N LYS A 318 2.51 -14.58 -7.30
CA LYS A 318 3.56 -13.65 -7.77
C LYS A 318 4.40 -14.23 -8.92
N THR A 319 5.71 -14.13 -8.83
CA THR A 319 6.67 -14.65 -9.83
C THR A 319 6.61 -16.17 -10.00
N THR A 320 6.02 -16.91 -9.05
CA THR A 320 5.84 -18.37 -9.15
C THR A 320 4.51 -18.80 -9.78
N ALA A 321 3.65 -17.84 -10.12
CA ALA A 321 2.26 -18.11 -10.46
C ALA A 321 2.10 -19.04 -11.67
N GLU A 322 2.93 -18.92 -12.71
CA GLU A 322 2.86 -19.83 -13.87
C GLU A 322 3.07 -21.30 -13.50
N ALA A 323 3.90 -21.58 -12.50
CA ALA A 323 4.25 -22.94 -12.08
C ALA A 323 3.35 -23.47 -10.96
N ALA A 324 2.88 -22.60 -10.07
CA ALA A 324 2.26 -22.99 -8.81
C ALA A 324 0.80 -22.56 -8.66
N ASP A 325 0.31 -21.58 -9.42
CA ASP A 325 -1.07 -21.11 -9.31
C ASP A 325 -2.03 -22.12 -9.94
N PRO A 326 -3.04 -22.64 -9.21
CA PRO A 326 -4.05 -23.52 -9.78
C PRO A 326 -4.83 -22.89 -10.95
N MET A 327 -4.82 -21.55 -11.07
CA MET A 327 -5.45 -20.79 -12.14
C MET A 327 -4.46 -20.32 -13.22
N ALA A 328 -3.26 -20.90 -13.29
CA ALA A 328 -2.18 -20.41 -14.16
C ALA A 328 -2.55 -20.32 -15.66
N GLY A 329 -3.45 -21.18 -16.12
CA GLY A 329 -3.94 -21.19 -17.51
C GLY A 329 -5.10 -20.23 -17.80
N THR A 330 -5.39 -19.27 -16.92
CA THR A 330 -6.53 -18.35 -17.03
C THR A 330 -6.10 -16.88 -16.84
N ASP A 331 -7.00 -15.96 -17.17
CA ASP A 331 -6.83 -14.52 -16.91
C ASP A 331 -6.83 -14.16 -15.40
N ARG A 332 -7.20 -15.12 -14.55
CA ARG A 332 -7.19 -15.02 -13.09
C ARG A 332 -5.86 -15.42 -12.45
N LEU A 333 -4.80 -15.68 -13.23
CA LEU A 333 -3.44 -15.88 -12.74
C LEU A 333 -3.02 -14.76 -11.78
N THR A 334 -2.57 -15.09 -10.57
CA THR A 334 -2.13 -14.09 -9.58
C THR A 334 -0.69 -13.67 -9.76
N SER A 335 -0.44 -13.02 -10.90
CA SER A 335 0.82 -12.38 -11.30
C SER A 335 0.58 -10.89 -11.55
N TYR A 336 1.49 -10.20 -12.21
CA TYR A 336 1.35 -8.79 -12.58
C TYR A 336 0.13 -8.56 -13.47
N TRP A 337 -0.51 -7.40 -13.37
CA TRP A 337 -1.59 -7.01 -14.29
C TRP A 337 -1.13 -6.93 -15.75
N ASP A 338 0.12 -6.54 -15.98
CA ASP A 338 0.74 -6.46 -17.31
C ASP A 338 1.26 -7.81 -17.80
N HIS A 339 1.09 -8.89 -17.04
CA HIS A 339 1.41 -10.23 -17.49
C HIS A 339 0.54 -10.60 -18.71
N PRO A 340 1.11 -11.10 -19.82
CA PRO A 340 0.34 -11.37 -21.04
C PRO A 340 -0.89 -12.27 -20.85
N SER A 341 -0.78 -13.30 -20.00
CA SER A 341 -1.91 -14.21 -19.69
C SER A 341 -3.08 -13.54 -18.95
N VAL A 342 -2.85 -12.43 -18.24
CA VAL A 342 -3.92 -11.69 -17.54
C VAL A 342 -4.75 -10.87 -18.53
N ALA A 343 -4.15 -10.45 -19.65
CA ALA A 343 -4.82 -9.73 -20.73
C ALA A 343 -5.61 -8.48 -20.27
N ARG A 344 -5.18 -7.86 -19.18
CA ARG A 344 -5.81 -6.67 -18.58
C ARG A 344 -4.72 -5.75 -18.00
N PRO A 345 -3.92 -5.07 -18.83
CA PRO A 345 -2.80 -4.27 -18.36
C PRO A 345 -3.25 -3.18 -17.40
N ALA A 346 -2.37 -2.77 -16.50
CA ALA A 346 -2.68 -1.77 -15.46
C ALA A 346 -3.08 -0.41 -16.06
N THR A 347 -2.45 -0.03 -17.17
CA THR A 347 -2.72 1.18 -17.95
C THR A 347 -4.18 1.28 -18.41
N ALA A 348 -4.86 0.15 -18.65
CA ALA A 348 -6.27 0.14 -19.06
C ALA A 348 -7.20 0.73 -17.99
N THR A 349 -6.84 0.63 -16.71
CA THR A 349 -7.63 1.19 -15.59
C THR A 349 -7.02 2.49 -15.07
N MET A 350 -5.72 2.48 -14.78
CA MET A 350 -5.06 3.54 -14.03
C MET A 350 -4.32 4.55 -14.90
N GLY A 351 -4.29 4.33 -16.22
CA GLY A 351 -3.52 5.13 -17.18
C GLY A 351 -2.00 4.90 -17.12
N LEU A 352 -1.48 4.33 -16.03
CA LEU A 352 -0.07 4.08 -15.76
C LEU A 352 0.09 2.69 -15.12
N THR A 353 1.33 2.18 -15.06
CA THR A 353 1.67 0.87 -14.49
C THR A 353 2.98 0.88 -13.72
N GLY A 354 3.05 0.08 -12.64
CA GLY A 354 4.29 -0.19 -11.91
C GLY A 354 5.33 -0.92 -12.78
N ALA A 355 4.90 -1.66 -13.81
CA ALA A 355 5.82 -2.35 -14.73
C ALA A 355 6.71 -1.40 -15.53
N MET A 356 6.28 -0.15 -15.72
CA MET A 356 7.03 0.90 -16.44
C MET A 356 7.66 1.94 -15.49
N GLY A 357 7.44 1.79 -14.19
CA GLY A 357 7.97 2.64 -13.14
C GLY A 357 8.08 1.85 -11.86
N VAL A 358 9.26 1.31 -11.54
CA VAL A 358 9.39 0.45 -10.35
C VAL A 358 9.90 1.28 -9.18
N TYR A 359 11.19 1.60 -9.14
CA TYR A 359 11.79 2.24 -7.97
C TYR A 359 12.40 3.61 -8.25
N ALA A 360 12.23 4.52 -7.29
CA ALA A 360 12.88 5.82 -7.24
C ALA A 360 13.28 6.17 -5.81
N GLY A 361 14.42 6.84 -5.59
CA GLY A 361 14.81 7.25 -4.25
C GLY A 361 15.14 6.10 -3.28
N TRP A 362 15.22 4.85 -3.75
CA TRP A 362 15.39 3.66 -2.93
C TRP A 362 16.58 2.82 -3.40
N SER A 363 17.44 2.38 -2.48
CA SER A 363 18.73 1.74 -2.81
C SER A 363 19.59 2.56 -3.80
N ARG A 364 19.91 2.03 -4.98
CA ARG A 364 20.51 2.75 -6.13
C ARG A 364 19.53 2.99 -7.26
N CYS A 365 18.24 2.75 -7.03
CA CYS A 365 17.23 2.99 -8.03
C CYS A 365 16.87 4.48 -8.08
N ALA A 366 17.49 5.20 -9.02
CA ALA A 366 17.35 6.64 -9.16
C ALA A 366 17.49 7.41 -7.83
N ALA A 367 18.34 6.92 -6.92
CA ALA A 367 18.41 7.41 -5.55
C ALA A 367 18.91 8.86 -5.43
N HIS A 368 19.73 9.28 -6.40
CA HIS A 368 20.23 10.65 -6.57
C HIS A 368 19.50 11.40 -7.69
N GLY A 369 18.28 10.96 -8.03
CA GLY A 369 17.43 11.57 -9.04
C GLY A 369 16.80 12.89 -8.58
N SER A 370 15.78 13.35 -9.30
CA SER A 370 15.09 14.62 -9.05
C SER A 370 14.44 14.70 -7.66
N GLY A 371 13.99 13.56 -7.12
CA GLY A 371 13.17 13.50 -5.89
C GLY A 371 11.77 14.09 -6.05
N GLY A 372 11.42 14.59 -7.23
CA GLY A 372 10.12 15.17 -7.54
C GLY A 372 9.79 15.03 -9.02
N PHE A 373 8.62 15.49 -9.43
CA PHE A 373 8.20 15.43 -10.83
C PHE A 373 8.67 16.67 -11.59
N VAL A 374 9.45 16.49 -12.65
CA VAL A 374 9.72 17.57 -13.63
C VAL A 374 8.42 17.88 -14.37
N ILE A 375 8.01 19.15 -14.38
CA ILE A 375 6.73 19.59 -14.95
C ILE A 375 6.88 19.88 -16.44
N TYR A 376 6.02 19.29 -17.25
CA TYR A 376 5.98 19.50 -18.70
C TYR A 376 4.75 20.28 -19.17
N ARG A 377 3.67 20.29 -18.39
CA ARG A 377 2.42 21.00 -18.71
C ARG A 377 1.96 21.87 -17.53
N PRO A 378 2.66 22.98 -17.23
CA PRO A 378 2.31 23.86 -16.10
C PRO A 378 0.92 24.52 -16.22
N GLU A 379 0.37 24.59 -17.44
CA GLU A 379 -0.98 25.08 -17.72
C GLU A 379 -2.09 24.08 -17.38
N HIS A 380 -1.75 22.82 -17.08
CA HIS A 380 -2.73 21.82 -16.69
C HIS A 380 -3.48 22.26 -15.42
N TRP A 381 -4.79 22.00 -15.35
CA TRP A 381 -5.65 22.50 -14.26
C TRP A 381 -5.16 22.12 -12.87
N ALA A 382 -4.58 20.91 -12.73
CA ALA A 382 -4.02 20.43 -11.47
C ALA A 382 -2.85 21.29 -10.95
N MET A 383 -2.14 21.98 -11.86
CA MET A 383 -0.99 22.83 -11.53
C MET A 383 -1.36 24.28 -11.23
N SER A 384 -2.64 24.65 -11.36
CA SER A 384 -3.10 26.01 -11.13
C SER A 384 -2.74 26.51 -9.72
N GLY A 385 -2.15 27.70 -9.63
CA GLY A 385 -1.76 28.32 -8.35
C GLY A 385 -0.50 27.74 -7.69
N THR A 386 0.17 26.77 -8.31
CA THR A 386 1.44 26.21 -7.78
C THR A 386 2.61 27.18 -7.94
N GLY A 387 2.59 28.00 -9.00
CA GLY A 387 3.69 28.89 -9.39
C GLY A 387 4.82 28.18 -10.14
N LEU A 388 4.70 26.88 -10.42
CA LEU A 388 5.70 26.10 -11.16
C LEU A 388 5.52 26.27 -12.67
N GLY A 389 6.64 26.40 -13.39
CA GLY A 389 6.72 26.48 -14.84
C GLY A 389 7.20 25.17 -15.49
N TYR A 390 7.34 25.22 -16.82
CA TYR A 390 7.93 24.12 -17.59
C TYR A 390 9.38 23.89 -17.16
N GLY A 391 9.72 22.64 -16.81
CA GLY A 391 11.04 22.22 -16.35
C GLY A 391 11.27 22.36 -14.84
N ASP A 392 10.37 23.03 -14.10
CA ASP A 392 10.45 23.07 -12.64
C ASP A 392 10.12 21.71 -12.03
N VAL A 393 10.58 21.46 -10.79
CA VAL A 393 10.41 20.17 -10.11
C VAL A 393 9.45 20.32 -8.93
N LEU A 394 8.33 19.61 -8.99
CA LEU A 394 7.36 19.53 -7.91
C LEU A 394 7.81 18.51 -6.85
N GLY A 395 7.95 18.94 -5.58
CA GLY A 395 8.11 18.03 -4.45
C GLY A 395 9.51 17.47 -4.21
N ALA A 396 10.54 18.02 -4.86
CA ALA A 396 11.92 17.55 -4.74
C ALA A 396 12.45 17.63 -3.30
N ALA A 397 12.10 18.69 -2.57
CA ALA A 397 12.57 18.91 -1.20
C ALA A 397 12.04 17.83 -0.25
N SER A 398 10.78 17.43 -0.44
CA SER A 398 10.12 16.40 0.37
C SER A 398 10.33 14.98 -0.15
N LYS A 399 10.92 14.84 -1.35
CA LYS A 399 11.13 13.56 -2.06
C LYS A 399 9.81 12.85 -2.41
N ILE A 400 8.85 13.59 -2.95
CA ILE A 400 7.54 13.02 -3.28
C ILE A 400 7.58 12.00 -4.41
N PHE A 401 8.63 11.99 -5.24
CA PHE A 401 8.87 10.99 -6.29
C PHE A 401 9.83 9.94 -5.73
N ALA A 402 9.31 8.94 -5.04
CA ALA A 402 10.18 7.98 -4.35
C ALA A 402 9.45 6.71 -3.88
N TYR A 403 10.27 5.77 -3.38
CA TYR A 403 9.95 4.39 -3.09
C TYR A 403 9.54 3.65 -4.35
N GLU A 404 8.26 3.73 -4.71
CA GLU A 404 7.72 3.17 -5.93
C GLU A 404 6.81 4.18 -6.63
N VAL A 405 6.82 4.13 -7.96
CA VAL A 405 6.09 5.06 -8.83
C VAL A 405 5.25 4.27 -9.83
N ASP A 406 4.49 4.93 -10.71
CA ASP A 406 3.90 4.28 -11.88
C ASP A 406 4.26 5.07 -13.14
N GLY A 407 4.61 4.35 -14.20
CA GLY A 407 5.05 4.92 -15.46
C GLY A 407 4.20 4.49 -16.64
N ILE A 408 4.67 4.89 -17.82
CA ILE A 408 4.19 4.39 -19.11
C ILE A 408 5.30 4.49 -20.14
N ASP A 409 5.26 3.69 -21.21
CA ASP A 409 6.12 3.96 -22.37
C ASP A 409 5.67 5.28 -23.03
N TYR A 410 6.63 6.09 -23.47
CA TYR A 410 6.33 7.44 -23.96
C TYR A 410 7.29 7.88 -25.07
N THR A 411 6.80 8.79 -25.90
CA THR A 411 7.59 9.54 -26.87
C THR A 411 7.67 11.01 -26.48
N MET A 412 8.71 11.70 -26.96
CA MET A 412 8.88 13.15 -26.78
C MET A 412 8.72 13.85 -28.11
N THR A 413 7.74 14.74 -28.20
CA THR A 413 7.49 15.55 -29.40
C THR A 413 7.48 17.03 -29.02
N HIS A 414 8.35 17.82 -29.65
CA HIS A 414 8.52 19.26 -29.35
C HIS A 414 8.73 19.58 -27.85
N GLY A 415 9.39 18.68 -27.11
CA GLY A 415 9.67 18.86 -25.68
C GLY A 415 8.56 18.38 -24.75
N LEU A 416 7.44 17.86 -25.26
CA LEU A 416 6.35 17.33 -24.45
C LEU A 416 6.30 15.79 -24.49
N PRO A 417 6.05 15.12 -23.34
CA PRO A 417 5.85 13.68 -23.29
C PRO A 417 4.44 13.31 -23.73
N PHE A 418 4.32 12.22 -24.48
CA PHE A 418 3.07 11.60 -24.90
C PHE A 418 3.18 10.09 -24.73
N ALA A 419 2.11 9.42 -24.29
CA ALA A 419 2.07 7.97 -24.25
C ALA A 419 2.44 7.38 -25.63
N ALA A 420 3.24 6.32 -25.63
CA ALA A 420 3.53 5.57 -26.84
C ALA A 420 2.29 4.81 -27.31
N GLU A 421 2.34 4.36 -28.56
CA GLU A 421 1.34 3.42 -29.11
C GLU A 421 1.40 2.07 -28.37
N ASP A 422 0.32 1.30 -28.44
CA ASP A 422 0.23 -0.07 -27.90
C ASP A 422 0.50 -0.23 -26.39
N THR A 423 0.33 0.84 -25.62
CA THR A 423 0.52 0.84 -24.15
C THR A 423 -0.63 0.20 -23.36
N GLY A 424 -1.69 -0.26 -24.04
CA GLY A 424 -2.87 -0.85 -23.39
C GLY A 424 -3.90 0.16 -22.84
N LEU A 425 -3.68 1.46 -23.07
CA LEU A 425 -4.66 2.51 -22.73
C LEU A 425 -6.00 2.29 -23.46
N GLN A 426 -7.10 2.50 -22.72
CA GLN A 426 -8.47 2.48 -23.28
C GLN A 426 -9.11 3.88 -23.34
N GLY A 427 -8.29 4.92 -23.29
CA GLY A 427 -8.72 6.31 -23.20
C GLY A 427 -7.55 7.27 -23.42
N GLU A 428 -7.76 8.56 -23.17
CA GLU A 428 -6.75 9.60 -23.42
C GLU A 428 -5.91 9.87 -22.17
N LEU A 429 -4.58 9.83 -22.30
CA LEU A 429 -3.64 10.14 -21.22
C LEU A 429 -2.89 11.45 -21.51
N THR A 430 -2.95 12.38 -20.56
CA THR A 430 -2.13 13.60 -20.55
C THR A 430 -1.08 13.52 -19.44
N ILE A 431 0.19 13.40 -19.82
CA ILE A 431 1.31 13.41 -18.88
C ILE A 431 1.59 14.85 -18.43
N VAL A 432 1.42 15.16 -17.16
CA VAL A 432 1.62 16.51 -16.60
C VAL A 432 3.06 16.72 -16.16
N GLY A 433 3.63 15.73 -15.47
CA GLY A 433 5.02 15.71 -15.02
C GLY A 433 5.60 14.31 -15.07
N LEU A 434 6.91 14.22 -15.25
CA LEU A 434 7.60 12.93 -15.42
C LEU A 434 9.01 12.99 -14.82
N SER A 435 9.49 11.89 -14.25
CA SER A 435 10.90 11.73 -13.90
C SER A 435 11.38 10.29 -14.08
N PRO A 436 12.68 10.05 -14.33
CA PRO A 436 13.20 8.70 -14.51
C PRO A 436 13.12 7.84 -13.24
N ALA A 437 12.82 6.57 -13.41
CA ALA A 437 12.83 5.52 -12.38
C ALA A 437 13.52 4.27 -12.94
N THR A 438 13.80 3.28 -12.10
CA THR A 438 14.49 2.06 -12.55
C THR A 438 14.05 0.83 -11.77
N ALA A 439 13.96 -0.31 -12.46
CA ALA A 439 13.71 -1.64 -11.88
C ALA A 439 14.99 -2.34 -11.43
N LEU A 440 16.14 -1.67 -11.57
CA LEU A 440 17.45 -2.19 -11.25
C LEU A 440 18.23 -1.24 -10.36
N SER A 441 18.90 -1.80 -9.37
CA SER A 441 19.83 -1.09 -8.48
C SER A 441 21.20 -0.95 -9.15
N HIS A 442 21.52 0.26 -9.62
CA HIS A 442 22.74 0.50 -10.38
C HIS A 442 24.00 0.37 -9.50
N ALA A 443 25.02 -0.32 -10.00
CA ALA A 443 26.32 -0.47 -9.34
C ALA A 443 27.47 -0.16 -10.32
N THR A 444 28.52 0.46 -9.81
CA THR A 444 29.76 0.75 -10.56
C THR A 444 30.87 -0.27 -10.28
N GLY A 445 30.67 -1.17 -9.30
CA GLY A 445 31.48 -2.35 -9.07
C GLY A 445 31.06 -3.12 -7.81
N ASP A 446 31.89 -4.04 -7.34
CA ASP A 446 31.58 -4.85 -6.14
C ASP A 446 31.43 -4.01 -4.85
N HIS A 447 32.04 -2.82 -4.81
CA HIS A 447 32.09 -1.94 -3.65
C HIS A 447 30.76 -1.22 -3.37
N ASP A 448 29.92 -1.03 -4.39
CA ASP A 448 28.62 -0.34 -4.29
C ASP A 448 27.44 -1.20 -4.76
N ARG A 449 27.68 -2.49 -5.06
CA ARG A 449 26.64 -3.45 -5.43
C ARG A 449 25.65 -3.69 -4.30
N ASP A 450 24.37 -3.68 -4.67
CA ASP A 450 23.24 -4.05 -3.82
C ASP A 450 22.87 -5.51 -4.02
N ALA A 451 22.75 -6.25 -2.91
CA ALA A 451 22.33 -7.65 -2.92
C ALA A 451 20.82 -7.82 -2.68
N PHE A 452 20.12 -6.75 -2.29
CA PHE A 452 18.69 -6.81 -1.97
C PHE A 452 17.82 -6.56 -3.21
N ILE A 453 17.90 -5.38 -3.82
CA ILE A 453 17.14 -5.12 -5.06
C ILE A 453 17.85 -5.73 -6.27
N GLY A 454 19.16 -5.44 -6.42
CA GLY A 454 19.97 -6.01 -7.49
C GLY A 454 19.37 -5.82 -8.88
N SER A 455 19.31 -6.90 -9.67
CA SER A 455 18.73 -6.94 -11.03
C SER A 455 17.47 -7.79 -11.15
N GLY A 456 17.03 -8.47 -10.08
CA GLY A 456 16.01 -9.52 -10.13
C GLY A 456 14.68 -9.06 -10.74
N ASP A 457 14.18 -7.90 -10.32
CA ASP A 457 12.91 -7.37 -10.83
C ASP A 457 13.01 -6.97 -12.31
N ALA A 458 14.14 -6.39 -12.73
CA ALA A 458 14.38 -6.06 -14.14
C ALA A 458 14.49 -7.33 -15.01
N GLU A 459 15.11 -8.39 -14.49
CA GLU A 459 15.21 -9.68 -15.19
C GLU A 459 13.86 -10.38 -15.31
N ASP A 460 13.03 -10.36 -14.26
CA ASP A 460 11.69 -10.94 -14.33
C ASP A 460 10.78 -10.14 -15.29
N LEU A 461 10.79 -8.80 -15.23
CA LEU A 461 10.10 -7.96 -16.21
C LEU A 461 10.59 -8.23 -17.63
N ALA A 462 11.89 -8.43 -17.83
CA ALA A 462 12.46 -8.78 -19.14
C ALA A 462 11.95 -10.12 -19.66
N LEU A 463 11.88 -11.12 -18.78
CA LEU A 463 11.35 -12.44 -19.11
C LEU A 463 9.87 -12.35 -19.51
N ARG A 464 9.04 -11.68 -18.71
CA ARG A 464 7.57 -11.67 -18.88
C ARG A 464 7.09 -10.74 -19.99
N LEU A 465 7.69 -9.55 -20.11
CA LEU A 465 7.21 -8.53 -21.04
C LEU A 465 7.95 -8.55 -22.38
N TYR A 466 9.20 -9.03 -22.40
CA TYR A 466 10.05 -9.04 -23.60
C TYR A 466 10.48 -10.44 -24.02
N GLY A 467 9.95 -11.50 -23.38
CA GLY A 467 10.07 -12.88 -23.84
C GLY A 467 11.40 -13.55 -23.52
N GLY A 468 12.25 -12.96 -22.67
CA GLY A 468 13.50 -13.60 -22.25
C GLY A 468 14.45 -12.69 -21.47
N VAL A 469 15.36 -13.29 -20.71
CA VAL A 469 16.42 -12.59 -19.98
C VAL A 469 17.67 -12.49 -20.85
N THR A 470 17.87 -11.35 -21.48
CA THR A 470 19.06 -11.01 -22.29
C THR A 470 19.58 -9.64 -21.87
N ALA A 471 20.80 -9.28 -22.28
CA ALA A 471 21.33 -7.94 -22.01
C ALA A 471 20.42 -6.83 -22.58
N GLU A 472 19.83 -7.04 -23.75
CA GLU A 472 18.94 -6.07 -24.41
C GLU A 472 17.60 -5.93 -23.66
N THR A 473 16.94 -7.05 -23.40
CA THR A 473 15.62 -7.06 -22.74
C THR A 473 15.71 -6.59 -21.29
N THR A 474 16.77 -6.96 -20.57
CA THR A 474 17.03 -6.49 -19.20
C THR A 474 17.34 -5.00 -19.19
N ALA A 475 18.16 -4.51 -20.14
CA ALA A 475 18.43 -3.09 -20.27
C ALA A 475 17.13 -2.30 -20.55
N ARG A 476 16.25 -2.84 -21.40
CA ARG A 476 14.93 -2.24 -21.67
C ARG A 476 14.05 -2.23 -20.41
N ALA A 477 13.91 -3.35 -19.71
CA ALA A 477 13.11 -3.47 -18.49
C ALA A 477 13.65 -2.62 -17.33
N SER A 478 14.97 -2.42 -17.26
CA SER A 478 15.59 -1.66 -16.18
C SER A 478 15.25 -0.17 -16.20
N ARG A 479 14.98 0.43 -17.37
CA ARG A 479 14.79 1.87 -17.52
C ARG A 479 13.30 2.22 -17.57
N GLY A 480 12.82 2.82 -16.50
CA GLY A 480 11.43 3.25 -16.37
C GLY A 480 11.30 4.75 -16.12
N ASN A 481 10.10 5.13 -15.69
CA ASN A 481 9.74 6.49 -15.31
C ASN A 481 8.60 6.46 -14.29
N GLY A 482 8.37 7.56 -13.61
CA GLY A 482 7.10 7.82 -12.94
C GLY A 482 6.43 9.04 -13.56
N CYS A 483 5.12 8.96 -13.77
CA CYS A 483 4.33 9.99 -14.45
C CYS A 483 3.23 10.54 -13.55
N MET A 484 3.18 11.84 -13.32
CA MET A 484 1.94 12.48 -12.87
C MET A 484 1.06 12.75 -14.10
N ALA A 485 -0.13 12.17 -14.17
CA ALA A 485 -0.97 12.22 -15.37
C ALA A 485 -2.48 12.32 -15.09
N GLU A 486 -3.20 12.92 -16.03
CA GLU A 486 -4.67 12.80 -16.15
C GLU A 486 -4.99 11.73 -17.20
N TYR A 487 -5.77 10.71 -16.83
CA TYR A 487 -6.28 9.67 -17.70
C TYR A 487 -7.80 9.78 -17.81
N ARG A 488 -8.33 9.99 -19.02
CA ARG A 488 -9.78 10.07 -19.29
C ARG A 488 -10.27 8.78 -19.90
N ARG A 489 -11.16 8.09 -19.20
CA ARG A 489 -11.76 6.82 -19.59
C ARG A 489 -13.28 6.87 -19.42
N GLY A 490 -14.00 6.40 -20.44
CA GLY A 490 -15.47 6.43 -20.44
C GLY A 490 -15.99 7.86 -20.23
N LYS A 491 -16.83 8.07 -19.22
CA LYS A 491 -17.30 9.41 -18.81
C LYS A 491 -16.50 9.99 -17.64
N GLY A 492 -15.61 9.20 -17.03
CA GLY A 492 -14.86 9.53 -15.84
C GLY A 492 -13.41 9.84 -16.12
N ALA A 493 -12.63 9.90 -15.05
CA ALA A 493 -11.20 10.18 -15.14
C ALA A 493 -10.43 9.67 -13.91
N VAL A 494 -9.14 9.43 -14.12
CA VAL A 494 -8.16 9.16 -13.07
C VAL A 494 -7.12 10.28 -13.10
N PHE A 495 -6.91 10.97 -11.98
CA PHE A 495 -5.70 11.76 -11.78
C PHE A 495 -4.73 10.89 -11.01
N ASN A 496 -3.69 10.43 -11.68
CA ASN A 496 -2.70 9.53 -11.13
C ASN A 496 -1.43 10.32 -10.83
N ALA A 497 -1.13 10.52 -9.54
CA ALA A 497 0.11 11.14 -9.10
C ALA A 497 1.29 10.15 -9.12
N ALA A 498 1.02 8.85 -9.23
CA ALA A 498 1.98 7.78 -9.50
C ALA A 498 3.20 7.77 -8.58
N SER A 499 2.98 7.87 -7.27
CA SER A 499 4.03 7.76 -6.27
C SER A 499 3.49 7.35 -4.91
N CYS A 500 4.15 6.40 -4.27
CA CYS A 500 3.88 6.01 -2.89
C CYS A 500 4.16 7.16 -1.90
N GLU A 501 5.12 8.02 -2.23
CA GLU A 501 5.64 9.03 -1.32
C GLU A 501 5.04 10.42 -1.51
N TRP A 502 3.93 10.56 -2.26
CA TRP A 502 3.23 11.85 -2.38
C TRP A 502 2.94 12.49 -1.00
N VAL A 503 2.57 11.65 -0.03
CA VAL A 503 2.24 12.06 1.33
C VAL A 503 3.40 12.75 2.07
N SER A 504 4.65 12.50 1.68
CA SER A 504 5.83 13.18 2.27
C SER A 504 5.75 14.69 2.11
N GLY A 505 5.24 15.18 0.97
CA GLY A 505 5.04 16.61 0.72
C GLY A 505 3.93 17.22 1.58
N LEU A 506 2.90 16.44 1.91
CA LEU A 506 1.83 16.87 2.83
C LEU A 506 2.33 16.94 4.28
N ILE A 507 3.13 15.95 4.69
CA ILE A 507 3.78 15.92 6.00
C ILE A 507 4.73 17.13 6.15
N ALA A 508 5.52 17.41 5.11
CA ALA A 508 6.44 18.54 5.07
C ALA A 508 5.75 19.91 4.85
N ARG A 509 4.44 19.93 4.58
CA ARG A 509 3.65 21.14 4.26
C ARG A 509 4.24 21.90 3.06
N GLU A 510 4.70 21.17 2.06
CA GLU A 510 5.27 21.74 0.84
C GLU A 510 4.14 22.35 -0.01
N ARG A 511 4.09 23.69 -0.04
CA ARG A 511 2.98 24.46 -0.61
C ARG A 511 2.57 24.04 -2.02
N PRO A 512 3.48 23.87 -3.02
CA PRO A 512 3.07 23.41 -4.34
C PRO A 512 2.39 22.04 -4.33
N VAL A 513 2.86 21.10 -3.49
CA VAL A 513 2.29 19.75 -3.37
C VAL A 513 0.90 19.82 -2.74
N GLU A 514 0.74 20.60 -1.67
CA GLU A 514 -0.58 20.84 -1.06
C GLU A 514 -1.54 21.49 -2.06
N GLN A 515 -1.07 22.42 -2.88
CA GLN A 515 -1.89 23.10 -3.89
C GLN A 515 -2.38 22.13 -4.98
N VAL A 516 -1.49 21.29 -5.54
CA VAL A 516 -1.91 20.25 -6.50
C VAL A 516 -2.91 19.31 -5.85
N THR A 517 -2.65 18.87 -4.61
CA THR A 517 -3.54 17.98 -3.87
C THR A 517 -4.94 18.60 -3.70
N ARG A 518 -5.02 19.87 -3.29
CA ARG A 518 -6.29 20.60 -3.18
C ARG A 518 -7.00 20.73 -4.53
N ASN A 519 -6.28 21.06 -5.60
CA ASN A 519 -6.86 21.18 -6.93
C ASN A 519 -7.51 19.87 -7.37
N VAL A 520 -6.84 18.74 -7.16
CA VAL A 520 -7.33 17.41 -7.52
C VAL A 520 -8.52 17.01 -6.64
N LEU A 521 -8.45 17.24 -5.33
CA LEU A 521 -9.51 16.87 -4.39
C LEU A 521 -10.73 17.77 -4.39
N LEU A 522 -10.64 19.02 -4.83
CA LEU A 522 -11.73 20.00 -4.73
C LEU A 522 -12.09 20.67 -6.07
N GLY A 523 -11.20 20.59 -7.07
CA GLY A 523 -11.41 21.20 -8.38
C GLY A 523 -12.42 20.45 -9.25
N ALA A 524 -12.87 21.12 -10.30
CA ALA A 524 -13.73 20.54 -11.32
C ALA A 524 -12.88 19.85 -12.40
N TRP A 525 -13.00 18.54 -12.55
CA TRP A 525 -12.27 17.81 -13.57
C TRP A 525 -13.04 17.88 -14.89
N GLY A 526 -12.74 18.91 -15.69
CA GLY A 526 -13.09 18.98 -17.12
C GLY A 526 -14.52 18.64 -17.54
N ARG A 527 -15.56 19.02 -16.78
CA ARG A 527 -16.76 19.52 -17.48
C ARG A 527 -16.32 20.84 -18.07
N SER A 528 -15.97 20.87 -19.35
CA SER A 528 -15.86 22.13 -20.08
C SER A 528 -17.14 22.91 -19.81
N ALA A 529 -16.99 24.15 -19.32
CA ALA A 529 -18.07 25.12 -19.29
C ALA A 529 -18.47 25.53 -20.71
#